data_AF-N9PF92-F1
#
_entry.id   AF-N9PF92-F1
#
_cell.length_a   1.000
_cell.length_b   1.000
_cell.length_c   1.000
_cell.angle_alpha   90.00
_cell.angle_beta   90.00
_cell.angle_gamma   90.00
#
_symmetry.space_group_name_H-M   'P 1'
#
loop_
_entity.id
_entity.type
_entity.pdbx_description
1 polymer ?
#
loop_
_entity_poly.entity_id
_entity_poly.type
_entity_poly.pdbx_seq_one_letter_code
_entity_poly.pdbx_strand_id
1 'polypeptide(L)'
;MKKLALGFGLSLTVLAGCTSMSHNDHSKAHASQTLNVEFIGPSTHQVAQQQGTVSLYAVEKRMADVPATLIEKKKVQVSQVPFSVEFTIPADHRQRIQPPVRDDAEISYYVTWESEAKNLTGKDAIVIDYDRKFPSVTPGRSKQQIYLK
;
A
#
# COMPACT_ATOMS: atom_id res chain seq x y z
N MET A 1 60.15 22.13 58.64
CA MET A 1 61.17 21.27 57.98
C MET A 1 60.54 20.62 56.76
N LYS A 2 61.27 20.69 55.63
CA LYS A 2 60.92 20.19 54.29
C LYS A 2 60.58 18.70 54.28
N LYS A 3 59.61 18.26 53.44
CA LYS A 3 59.75 17.09 52.55
C LYS A 3 58.93 17.29 51.26
N LEU A 4 59.63 17.12 50.14
CA LEU A 4 59.18 17.07 48.75
C LEU A 4 58.77 15.63 48.37
N ALA A 5 57.80 15.48 47.46
CA ALA A 5 57.72 14.47 46.39
C ALA A 5 56.43 14.75 45.58
N LEU A 6 56.45 15.27 44.35
CA LEU A 6 56.73 14.61 43.05
C LEU A 6 55.96 13.29 42.85
N GLY A 7 54.99 13.30 41.94
CA GLY A 7 54.25 12.11 41.52
C GLY A 7 53.36 12.38 40.30
N PHE A 8 53.95 12.15 39.13
CA PHE A 8 53.40 11.68 37.86
C PHE A 8 51.89 11.82 37.58
N GLY A 9 51.62 12.50 36.46
CA GLY A 9 50.32 12.45 35.79
C GLY A 9 49.99 11.08 35.21
N LEU A 10 48.69 10.82 35.10
CA LEU A 10 48.13 9.86 34.17
C LEU A 10 46.76 10.41 33.74
N SER A 11 46.73 11.05 32.57
CA SER A 11 45.49 11.44 31.92
C SER A 11 44.84 10.16 31.39
N LEU A 12 43.72 9.74 31.98
CA LEU A 12 42.91 8.63 31.50
C LEU A 12 41.83 9.19 30.57
N THR A 13 42.12 9.25 29.28
CA THR A 13 41.09 9.42 28.25
C THR A 13 40.30 8.12 28.13
N VAL A 14 39.13 8.06 28.75
CA VAL A 14 38.16 6.99 28.50
C VAL A 14 37.41 7.34 27.21
N LEU A 15 37.85 6.76 26.09
CA LEU A 15 37.05 6.67 24.87
C LEU A 15 35.92 5.68 25.13
N ALA A 16 34.79 6.16 25.64
CA ALA A 16 33.52 5.43 25.61
C ALA A 16 33.03 5.40 24.16
N GLY A 17 33.56 4.46 23.36
CA GLY A 17 32.99 4.08 22.09
C GLY A 17 31.68 3.34 22.34
N CYS A 18 30.56 4.05 22.32
CA CYS A 18 29.26 3.42 22.14
C CYS A 18 29.19 2.90 20.70
N THR A 19 29.76 1.72 20.44
CA THR A 19 29.39 0.96 19.25
C THR A 19 27.96 0.50 19.46
N SER A 20 27.01 1.26 18.92
CA SER A 20 25.64 0.80 18.74
C SER A 20 25.70 -0.43 17.84
N MET A 21 25.66 -1.61 18.47
CA MET A 21 25.30 -2.82 17.75
C MET A 21 23.91 -2.57 17.22
N SER A 22 23.80 -2.39 15.90
CA SER A 22 22.54 -2.46 15.19
C SER A 22 22.01 -3.88 15.43
N HIS A 23 21.16 -3.99 16.44
CA HIS A 23 20.28 -5.12 16.59
C HIS A 23 19.43 -5.09 15.33
N ASN A 24 19.74 -5.97 14.38
CA ASN A 24 18.79 -6.36 13.35
C ASN A 24 17.67 -7.08 14.08
N ASP A 25 16.80 -6.28 14.67
CA ASP A 25 15.57 -6.70 15.27
C ASP A 25 14.73 -7.24 14.13
N HIS A 26 14.64 -8.55 14.05
CA HIS A 26 13.81 -9.30 13.10
C HIS A 26 12.33 -9.20 13.52
N SER A 27 11.93 -7.99 13.89
CA SER A 27 10.61 -7.56 14.27
C SER A 27 10.07 -6.72 13.11
N LYS A 28 9.83 -7.36 11.95
CA LYS A 28 8.81 -6.85 11.02
C LYS A 28 7.46 -7.09 11.68
N ALA A 29 7.16 -6.30 12.71
CA ALA A 29 5.78 -6.02 13.07
C ALA A 29 5.09 -5.57 11.78
N HIS A 30 4.01 -6.25 11.40
CA HIS A 30 3.19 -5.95 10.25
C HIS A 30 2.78 -4.46 10.32
N ALA A 31 3.53 -3.57 9.69
CA ALA A 31 3.11 -2.18 9.54
C ALA A 31 2.04 -2.15 8.46
N SER A 32 1.02 -1.31 8.64
CA SER A 32 0.08 -1.01 7.55
C SER A 32 0.86 -0.53 6.33
N GLN A 33 0.45 -0.98 5.15
CA GLN A 33 1.10 -0.64 3.90
C GLN A 33 0.22 0.30 3.09
N THR A 34 0.83 1.36 2.56
CA THR A 34 0.16 2.27 1.64
C THR A 34 0.28 1.77 0.21
N LEU A 35 -0.81 1.80 -0.54
CA LEU A 35 -0.90 1.41 -1.94
C LEU A 35 -1.50 2.55 -2.75
N ASN A 36 -0.69 3.16 -3.62
CA ASN A 36 -1.13 4.23 -4.52
C ASN A 36 -1.49 3.67 -5.90
N VAL A 37 -2.71 3.94 -6.35
CA VAL A 37 -3.28 3.44 -7.60
C VAL A 37 -3.79 4.58 -8.45
N GLU A 38 -3.32 4.66 -9.69
CA GLU A 38 -3.72 5.67 -10.67
C GLU A 38 -4.67 5.04 -11.70
N PHE A 39 -5.87 5.59 -11.84
CA PHE A 39 -6.84 5.18 -12.85
C PHE A 39 -6.66 6.06 -14.09
N ILE A 40 -6.25 5.44 -15.21
CA ILE A 40 -5.82 6.13 -16.43
C ILE A 40 -6.68 5.74 -17.63
N GLY A 41 -7.17 6.74 -18.37
CA GLY A 41 -7.85 6.54 -19.65
C GLY A 41 -6.88 6.67 -20.84
N PRO A 42 -7.39 6.55 -22.08
CA PRO A 42 -6.60 6.75 -23.29
C PRO A 42 -6.08 8.19 -23.45
N SER A 43 -6.74 9.16 -22.83
CA SER A 43 -6.34 10.56 -22.79
C SER A 43 -6.80 11.23 -21.49
N THR A 44 -6.17 12.36 -21.15
CA THR A 44 -6.64 13.22 -20.06
C THR A 44 -7.90 13.96 -20.49
N HIS A 45 -8.96 13.88 -19.69
CA HIS A 45 -10.23 14.56 -19.97
C HIS A 45 -11.04 14.84 -18.70
N GLN A 46 -11.93 15.82 -18.78
CA GLN A 46 -12.88 16.15 -17.71
C GLN A 46 -14.13 15.27 -17.83
N VAL A 47 -14.63 14.81 -16.69
CA VAL A 47 -15.90 14.09 -16.57
C VAL A 47 -16.89 14.90 -15.74
N ALA A 48 -18.18 14.62 -15.88
CA ALA A 48 -19.17 15.12 -14.93
C ALA A 48 -18.77 14.72 -13.50
N GLN A 49 -18.84 15.68 -12.57
CA GLN A 49 -18.49 15.45 -11.18
C GLN A 49 -19.37 14.33 -10.61
N GLN A 50 -18.76 13.22 -10.20
CA GLN A 50 -19.44 12.02 -9.74
C GLN A 50 -18.77 11.44 -8.49
N GLN A 51 -19.58 11.00 -7.54
CA GLN A 51 -19.11 10.21 -6.41
C GLN A 51 -19.07 8.74 -6.83
N GLY A 52 -18.04 8.03 -6.42
CA GLY A 52 -17.96 6.59 -6.61
C GLY A 52 -17.23 5.90 -5.49
N THR A 53 -17.30 4.58 -5.52
CA THR A 53 -16.62 3.68 -4.61
C THR A 53 -15.44 3.03 -5.34
N VAL A 54 -14.28 3.06 -4.69
CA VAL A 54 -13.13 2.23 -5.04
C VAL A 54 -12.91 1.19 -3.96
N SER A 55 -12.76 -0.06 -4.36
CA SER A 55 -12.63 -1.20 -3.45
C SER A 55 -11.36 -1.98 -3.77
N LEU A 56 -10.58 -2.31 -2.75
CA LEU A 56 -9.42 -3.19 -2.84
C LEU A 56 -9.81 -4.58 -2.34
N TYR A 57 -9.61 -5.58 -3.17
CA TYR A 57 -9.88 -6.98 -2.85
C TYR A 57 -8.59 -7.79 -2.81
N ALA A 58 -8.63 -8.90 -2.06
CA ALA A 58 -7.55 -9.88 -2.00
C ALA A 58 -8.10 -11.30 -2.07
N VAL A 59 -7.35 -12.17 -2.75
CA VAL A 59 -7.63 -13.61 -2.85
C VAL A 59 -6.32 -14.39 -2.93
N GLU A 60 -6.27 -15.58 -2.35
CA GLU A 60 -5.13 -16.47 -2.59
C GLU A 60 -5.15 -16.96 -4.05
N LYS A 61 -4.00 -16.81 -4.72
CA LYS A 61 -3.85 -17.05 -6.16
C LYS A 61 -4.16 -18.49 -6.60
N ARG A 62 -4.03 -19.45 -5.69
CA ARG A 62 -4.21 -20.88 -5.97
C ARG A 62 -5.65 -21.36 -5.68
N MET A 63 -6.49 -20.51 -5.13
CA MET A 63 -7.89 -20.85 -4.88
C MET A 63 -8.73 -20.58 -6.13
N ALA A 64 -9.44 -21.61 -6.58
CA ALA A 64 -10.41 -21.51 -7.65
C ALA A 64 -11.81 -21.28 -7.07
N ASP A 65 -12.66 -20.58 -7.82
CA ASP A 65 -14.10 -20.43 -7.55
C ASP A 65 -14.44 -19.84 -6.17
N VAL A 66 -13.53 -19.06 -5.58
CA VAL A 66 -13.76 -18.33 -4.33
C VAL A 66 -13.98 -16.83 -4.60
N PRO A 67 -14.92 -16.19 -3.88
CA PRO A 67 -15.02 -14.74 -3.93
C PRO A 67 -13.78 -14.11 -3.29
N ALA A 68 -13.31 -12.99 -3.82
CA ALA A 68 -12.25 -12.26 -3.13
C ALA A 68 -12.78 -11.51 -1.92
N THR A 69 -11.91 -11.39 -0.93
CA THR A 69 -12.20 -10.67 0.31
C THR A 69 -11.98 -9.18 0.10
N LEU A 70 -12.95 -8.37 0.54
CA LEU A 70 -12.79 -6.92 0.62
C LEU A 70 -11.77 -6.56 1.71
N ILE A 71 -10.69 -5.90 1.33
CA ILE A 71 -9.65 -5.43 2.27
C ILE A 71 -9.96 -4.02 2.75
N GLU A 72 -10.25 -3.13 1.80
CA GLU A 72 -10.47 -1.70 2.03
C GLU A 72 -11.46 -1.16 1.00
N LYS A 73 -12.32 -0.21 1.41
CA LYS A 73 -13.28 0.47 0.55
C LYS A 73 -13.26 1.97 0.84
N LYS A 74 -13.19 2.80 -0.20
CA LYS A 74 -13.21 4.27 -0.07
C LYS A 74 -14.24 4.89 -1.01
N LYS A 75 -14.95 5.90 -0.51
CA LYS A 75 -15.69 6.82 -1.37
C LYS A 75 -14.76 7.91 -1.87
N VAL A 76 -14.84 8.23 -3.15
CA VAL A 76 -14.04 9.29 -3.77
C VAL A 76 -14.92 10.15 -4.68
N GLN A 77 -14.57 11.42 -4.77
CA GLN A 77 -15.17 12.37 -5.71
C GLN A 77 -14.25 12.51 -6.92
N VAL A 78 -14.79 12.32 -8.12
CA VAL A 78 -14.02 12.38 -9.38
C VAL A 78 -14.68 13.38 -10.32
N SER A 79 -13.87 14.23 -10.94
CA SER A 79 -14.27 15.18 -11.99
C SER A 79 -13.35 15.14 -13.21
N GLN A 80 -12.31 14.30 -13.19
CA GLN A 80 -11.38 14.15 -14.31
C GLN A 80 -10.73 12.76 -14.32
N VAL A 81 -10.26 12.37 -15.51
CA VAL A 81 -9.38 11.23 -15.73
C VAL A 81 -8.04 11.78 -16.26
N PRO A 82 -6.88 11.35 -15.71
CA PRO A 82 -6.72 10.35 -14.66
C PRO A 82 -7.04 10.87 -13.25
N PHE A 83 -7.29 9.94 -12.32
CA PHE A 83 -7.39 10.22 -10.89
C PHE A 83 -6.63 9.17 -10.09
N SER A 84 -6.22 9.51 -8.86
CA SER A 84 -5.43 8.63 -7.99
C SER A 84 -6.17 8.32 -6.69
N VAL A 85 -5.97 7.10 -6.20
CA VAL A 85 -6.50 6.63 -4.93
C VAL A 85 -5.40 5.98 -4.12
N GLU A 86 -5.25 6.44 -2.89
CA GLU A 86 -4.43 5.78 -1.88
C GLU A 86 -5.28 4.79 -1.08
N PHE A 87 -4.83 3.54 -0.98
CA PHE A 87 -5.40 2.51 -0.11
C PHE A 87 -4.48 2.24 1.06
N THR A 88 -5.07 1.92 2.22
CA THR A 88 -4.36 1.38 3.37
C THR A 88 -4.62 -0.12 3.41
N ILE A 89 -3.55 -0.91 3.41
CA ILE A 89 -3.61 -2.35 3.64
C ILE A 89 -3.29 -2.57 5.12
N PRO A 90 -4.26 -3.04 5.92
CA PRO A 90 -4.04 -3.28 7.34
C PRO A 90 -2.94 -4.31 7.57
N ALA A 91 -2.23 -4.14 8.67
CA ALA A 91 -1.23 -5.09 9.15
C ALA A 91 -1.72 -6.54 9.10
N ASP A 92 -2.95 -6.75 9.57
CA ASP A 92 -3.61 -8.03 9.74
C ASP A 92 -4.44 -8.47 8.51
N HIS A 93 -4.20 -7.89 7.34
CA HIS A 93 -5.01 -8.16 6.15
C HIS A 93 -5.08 -9.66 5.80
N ARG A 94 -4.02 -10.45 6.09
CA ARG A 94 -3.98 -11.90 5.82
C ARG A 94 -5.00 -12.66 6.66
N GLN A 95 -5.16 -12.32 7.94
CA GLN A 95 -6.15 -12.97 8.81
C GLN A 95 -7.59 -12.66 8.40
N ARG A 96 -7.79 -11.60 7.62
CA ARG A 96 -9.11 -11.18 7.14
C ARG A 96 -9.55 -11.91 5.86
N ILE A 97 -8.62 -12.52 5.11
CA ILE A 97 -8.92 -13.20 3.85
C ILE A 97 -9.74 -14.46 4.12
N GLN A 98 -10.82 -14.60 3.35
CA GLN A 98 -11.70 -15.75 3.32
C GLN A 98 -11.70 -16.40 1.92
N PRO A 99 -11.59 -17.74 1.85
CA PRO A 99 -11.34 -18.65 2.97
C PRO A 99 -9.94 -18.44 3.59
N PRO A 100 -9.69 -18.93 4.82
CA PRO A 100 -8.42 -18.72 5.50
C PRO A 100 -7.23 -19.19 4.67
N VAL A 101 -6.21 -18.35 4.59
CA VAL A 101 -5.01 -18.59 3.80
C VAL A 101 -3.86 -19.03 4.69
N ARG A 102 -2.92 -19.77 4.13
CA ARG A 102 -1.67 -20.11 4.81
C ARG A 102 -0.76 -18.88 4.94
N ASP A 103 0.15 -18.91 5.90
CA ASP A 103 1.14 -17.82 6.08
C ASP A 103 2.01 -17.61 4.84
N ASP A 104 2.32 -18.69 4.11
CA ASP A 104 3.12 -18.70 2.88
C ASP A 104 2.30 -18.49 1.60
N ALA A 105 0.99 -18.29 1.70
CA ALA A 105 0.11 -18.16 0.54
C ALA A 105 0.48 -16.97 -0.36
N GLU A 106 0.46 -17.17 -1.68
CA GLU A 106 0.58 -16.08 -2.66
C GLU A 106 -0.75 -15.33 -2.76
N ILE A 107 -0.78 -14.07 -2.31
CA ILE A 107 -1.99 -13.25 -2.34
C ILE A 107 -2.01 -12.35 -3.57
N SER A 108 -3.11 -12.39 -4.32
CA SER A 108 -3.40 -11.49 -5.44
C SER A 108 -4.32 -10.39 -4.96
N TYR A 109 -4.00 -9.14 -5.33
CA TYR A 109 -4.82 -7.97 -5.04
C TYR A 109 -5.34 -7.36 -6.33
N TYR A 110 -6.54 -6.83 -6.27
CA TYR A 110 -7.13 -6.11 -7.40
C TYR A 110 -8.10 -5.05 -6.91
N VAL A 111 -8.35 -4.07 -7.77
CA VAL A 111 -9.23 -2.95 -7.45
C VAL A 111 -10.45 -2.92 -8.36
N THR A 112 -11.55 -2.38 -7.85
CA THR A 112 -12.73 -2.07 -8.63
C THR A 112 -13.10 -0.60 -8.49
N TRP A 113 -13.91 -0.13 -9.43
CA TRP A 113 -14.56 1.18 -9.42
C TRP A 113 -16.05 0.99 -9.68
N GLU A 114 -16.87 1.69 -8.90
CA GLU A 114 -18.31 1.74 -9.08
C GLU A 114 -18.80 3.18 -8.87
N SER A 115 -19.38 3.80 -9.90
CA SER A 115 -19.99 5.12 -9.77
C SER A 115 -21.34 5.03 -9.05
N GLU A 116 -21.63 5.97 -8.16
CA GLU A 116 -22.97 6.09 -7.56
C GLU A 116 -23.96 6.75 -8.53
N ALA A 117 -23.47 7.47 -9.53
CA ALA A 117 -24.28 8.06 -10.58
C ALA A 117 -24.76 6.98 -11.56
N LYS A 118 -26.06 6.97 -11.83
CA LYS A 118 -26.69 6.03 -12.76
C LYS A 118 -26.75 6.63 -14.16
N ASN A 119 -26.77 5.76 -15.17
CA ASN A 119 -26.97 6.14 -16.58
C ASN A 119 -25.93 7.11 -17.16
N LEU A 120 -24.69 7.10 -16.62
CA LEU A 120 -23.58 7.79 -17.24
C LEU A 120 -23.25 7.14 -18.59
N THR A 121 -22.92 7.96 -19.59
CA THR A 121 -22.61 7.49 -20.95
C THR A 121 -21.42 8.26 -21.53
N GLY A 122 -20.83 7.73 -22.60
CA GLY A 122 -19.71 8.36 -23.29
C GLY A 122 -18.54 8.64 -22.36
N LYS A 123 -17.93 9.82 -22.50
CA LYS A 123 -16.76 10.24 -21.71
C LYS A 123 -17.00 10.30 -20.20
N ASP A 124 -18.26 10.44 -19.75
CA ASP A 124 -18.57 10.58 -18.33
C ASP A 124 -18.74 9.22 -17.64
N ALA A 125 -18.85 8.13 -18.42
CA ALA A 125 -18.89 6.77 -17.92
C ALA A 125 -17.48 6.23 -17.65
N ILE A 126 -17.00 6.36 -16.42
CA ILE A 126 -15.73 5.78 -15.99
C ILE A 126 -15.91 4.26 -15.83
N VAL A 127 -15.26 3.48 -16.68
CA VAL A 127 -15.33 2.01 -16.68
C VAL A 127 -13.92 1.43 -16.75
N ILE A 128 -13.59 0.47 -15.88
CA ILE A 128 -12.32 -0.27 -15.95
C ILE A 128 -12.27 -1.10 -17.23
N ASP A 129 -11.16 -1.00 -17.95
CA ASP A 129 -10.89 -1.76 -19.16
C ASP A 129 -10.31 -3.15 -18.82
N TYR A 130 -11.21 -4.07 -18.45
CA TYR A 130 -10.87 -5.46 -18.16
C TYR A 130 -10.33 -6.22 -19.39
N ASP A 131 -10.70 -5.78 -20.59
CA ASP A 131 -10.26 -6.39 -21.85
C ASP A 131 -8.78 -6.04 -22.12
N ARG A 132 -8.35 -4.83 -21.76
CA ARG A 132 -6.96 -4.39 -21.88
C ARG A 132 -6.06 -5.02 -20.84
N LYS A 133 -6.44 -4.95 -19.56
CA LYS A 133 -5.64 -5.51 -18.46
C LYS A 133 -6.48 -5.67 -17.21
N PHE A 134 -6.42 -6.86 -16.61
CA PHE A 134 -7.01 -7.09 -15.29
C PHE A 134 -6.46 -6.09 -14.25
N PRO A 135 -7.31 -5.49 -13.39
CA PRO A 135 -6.94 -4.39 -12.48
C PRO A 135 -6.14 -4.86 -11.24
N SER A 136 -5.10 -5.66 -11.47
CA SER A 136 -4.23 -6.21 -10.42
C SER A 136 -3.27 -5.16 -9.87
N VAL A 137 -3.05 -5.21 -8.56
CA VAL A 137 -2.10 -4.37 -7.83
C VAL A 137 -1.18 -5.23 -6.95
N THR A 138 -0.03 -4.69 -6.58
CA THR A 138 1.01 -5.35 -5.79
C THR A 138 1.42 -4.41 -4.66
N PRO A 139 1.16 -4.77 -3.40
CA PRO A 139 1.60 -3.97 -2.24
C PRO A 139 3.12 -3.70 -2.29
N GLY A 140 3.53 -2.49 -1.88
CA GLY A 140 4.95 -2.09 -1.86
C GLY A 140 5.53 -1.63 -3.20
N ARG A 141 4.77 -1.66 -4.31
CA ARG A 141 5.18 -0.99 -5.57
C ARG A 141 4.75 0.47 -5.59
N SER A 142 5.64 1.35 -6.04
CA SER A 142 5.50 2.81 -5.98
C SER A 142 4.49 3.42 -6.94
N LYS A 143 4.34 2.88 -8.17
CA LYS A 143 3.39 3.40 -9.16
C LYS A 143 2.66 2.25 -9.86
N GLN A 144 1.33 2.29 -9.82
CA GLN A 144 0.48 1.23 -10.35
C GLN A 144 -0.72 1.83 -11.05
N GLN A 145 -0.98 1.34 -12.25
CA GLN A 145 -1.98 1.92 -13.15
C GLN A 145 -3.07 0.92 -13.46
N ILE A 146 -4.30 1.41 -13.39
CA ILE A 146 -5.53 0.71 -13.76
C ILE A 146 -6.08 1.40 -14.99
N TYR A 147 -6.33 0.62 -16.03
CA TYR A 147 -6.76 1.16 -17.30
C TYR A 147 -8.27 1.34 -17.30
N LEU A 148 -8.71 2.49 -17.80
CA LEU A 148 -10.10 2.85 -18.06
C LEU A 148 -10.34 2.83 -19.58
N LYS A 149 -11.60 2.58 -19.96
CA LYS A 149 -12.06 2.67 -21.35
C LYS A 149 -12.11 4.13 -21.83
#